data_AF-A0A4V1P2D9-F1
#
_entry.id   AF-A0A4V1P2D9-F1
#
_cell.length_a   1.000
_cell.length_b   1.000
_cell.length_c   1.000
_cell.angle_alpha   90.00
_cell.angle_beta   90.00
_cell.angle_gamma   90.00
#
_symmetry.space_group_name_H-M   'P 1'
#
loop_
_entity.id
_entity.type
_entity.pdbx_description
1 polymer ?
#
loop_
_entity_poly.entity_id
_entity_poly.type
_entity_poly.pdbx_seq_one_letter_code
_entity_poly.pdbx_strand_id
1 'polypeptide(L)'
;MTQSVDGYLMSYFTGEQYQNGEQIYFALSRDGLHFTALQGNTPVVTNQLGTHGARDPFLFQTQNGDYVLLATDLRMYGHTESGAWTHAEVAGSDQLLVWHSKDLVTWDQGESVTLGPHFGCVWAPEAIFDPDHGDDRLFWSATDTTETPKRLRIYSAHTKDFQHFTTPEVYLSDATYDVIDLDVVAADDGFYRFWKLNQRGQVVMDRVQHLDDAADQPIASTYLAKMQRVEGPQAYQLPDGQWCLLLDQVNNDVRAYVPALTDDLASGQFTQPSAATYQLPDRPRHGSVLAIDQTDYARLNKHWQ
;
A
#
# COMPACT_ATOMS: atom_id res chain seq x y z
N MET A 1 -6.53 -15.63 19.80
CA MET A 1 -7.86 -15.82 19.21
C MET A 1 -7.85 -15.01 17.94
N THR A 2 -7.98 -15.62 16.77
CA THR A 2 -8.12 -14.88 15.52
C THR A 2 -9.41 -14.06 15.62
N GLN A 3 -9.30 -12.74 15.52
CA GLN A 3 -10.44 -11.84 15.51
C GLN A 3 -11.36 -12.23 14.34
N SER A 4 -12.68 -12.24 14.53
CA SER A 4 -13.60 -12.52 13.43
C SER A 4 -13.51 -11.37 12.42
N VAL A 5 -13.21 -11.70 11.17
CA VAL A 5 -13.29 -10.73 10.06
C VAL A 5 -14.76 -10.60 9.69
N ASP A 6 -15.34 -9.44 10.00
CA ASP A 6 -16.75 -9.14 9.72
C ASP A 6 -16.91 -8.07 8.62
N GLY A 7 -15.80 -7.49 8.15
CA GLY A 7 -15.75 -6.63 6.98
C GLY A 7 -14.34 -6.11 6.71
N TYR A 8 -14.26 -5.11 5.83
CA TYR A 8 -13.02 -4.53 5.35
C TYR A 8 -13.13 -3.01 5.32
N LEU A 9 -12.04 -2.34 5.68
CA LEU A 9 -11.82 -0.91 5.48
C LEU A 9 -10.74 -0.73 4.40
N MET A 10 -11.11 -0.13 3.28
CA MET A 10 -10.16 0.30 2.25
C MET A 10 -9.71 1.73 2.53
N SER A 11 -8.40 1.97 2.46
CA SER A 11 -7.81 3.31 2.36
C SER A 11 -7.32 3.59 0.95
N TYR A 12 -7.58 4.78 0.44
CA TYR A 12 -7.16 5.18 -0.91
C TYR A 12 -7.02 6.70 -1.05
N PHE A 13 -6.39 7.13 -2.13
CA PHE A 13 -6.47 8.51 -2.63
C PHE A 13 -7.12 8.50 -4.03
N THR A 14 -7.45 9.67 -4.59
CA THR A 14 -8.18 9.77 -5.87
C THR A 14 -7.39 10.37 -7.03
N GLY A 15 -6.11 10.67 -6.80
CA GLY A 15 -5.15 11.03 -7.84
C GLY A 15 -4.86 12.53 -7.97
N GLU A 16 -3.80 12.82 -8.71
CA GLU A 16 -3.20 14.15 -8.91
C GLU A 16 -4.02 15.10 -9.81
N GLN A 17 -5.17 14.66 -10.34
CA GLN A 17 -6.04 15.47 -11.21
C GLN A 17 -6.98 16.39 -10.42
N TYR A 18 -7.07 16.21 -9.09
CA TYR A 18 -8.03 16.91 -8.24
C TYR A 18 -7.31 17.58 -7.07
N GLN A 19 -7.74 18.79 -6.69
CA GLN A 19 -7.07 19.58 -5.66
C GLN A 19 -6.99 18.88 -4.30
N ASN A 20 -8.01 18.09 -3.98
CA ASN A 20 -8.12 17.26 -2.78
C ASN A 20 -7.85 15.77 -3.07
N GLY A 21 -7.41 15.42 -4.28
CA GLY A 21 -7.30 14.03 -4.69
C GLY A 21 -6.12 13.28 -4.09
N GLU A 22 -5.14 14.02 -3.54
CA GLU A 22 -3.99 13.49 -2.81
C GLU A 22 -4.21 13.70 -1.31
N GLN A 23 -5.35 13.20 -0.81
CA GLN A 23 -5.74 13.12 0.60
C GLN A 23 -6.30 11.70 0.83
N ILE A 24 -6.54 11.32 2.08
CA ILE A 24 -6.94 9.94 2.39
C ILE A 24 -8.46 9.82 2.47
N TYR A 25 -8.98 8.84 1.74
CA TYR A 25 -10.38 8.46 1.65
C TYR A 25 -10.56 7.03 2.16
N PHE A 26 -11.76 6.73 2.65
CA PHE A 26 -12.10 5.40 3.15
C PHE A 26 -13.34 4.82 2.48
N ALA A 27 -13.39 3.50 2.38
CA ALA A 27 -14.58 2.76 1.97
C ALA A 27 -14.75 1.47 2.78
N LEU A 28 -16.01 1.07 2.99
CA LEU A 28 -16.34 -0.16 3.72
C LEU A 28 -16.84 -1.24 2.77
N SER A 29 -16.49 -2.49 3.07
CA SER A 29 -17.05 -3.67 2.42
C SER A 29 -17.34 -4.78 3.44
N ARG A 30 -18.35 -5.59 3.17
CA ARG A 30 -18.61 -6.84 3.92
C ARG A 30 -17.91 -8.05 3.32
N ASP A 31 -17.74 -8.05 2.01
CA ASP A 31 -17.25 -9.21 1.26
C ASP A 31 -15.85 -9.02 0.67
N GLY A 32 -15.30 -7.80 0.75
CA GLY A 32 -13.99 -7.48 0.21
C GLY A 32 -14.00 -7.25 -1.30
N LEU A 33 -15.16 -7.21 -1.96
CA LEU A 33 -15.29 -6.97 -3.40
C LEU A 33 -16.26 -5.83 -3.73
N HIS A 34 -17.22 -5.54 -2.86
CA HIS A 34 -18.17 -4.44 -3.00
C HIS A 34 -17.92 -3.39 -1.91
N PHE A 35 -17.17 -2.36 -2.27
CA PHE A 35 -16.79 -1.25 -1.41
C PHE A 35 -17.72 -0.05 -1.62
N THR A 36 -18.23 0.49 -0.51
CA THR A 36 -19.01 1.73 -0.47
C THR A 36 -18.18 2.83 0.17
N ALA A 37 -17.96 3.93 -0.54
CA ALA A 37 -17.21 5.08 -0.04
C ALA A 37 -17.87 5.64 1.23
N LEU A 38 -17.05 5.92 2.24
CA LEU A 38 -17.46 6.66 3.43
C LEU A 38 -17.53 8.16 3.13
N GLN A 39 -18.28 8.89 3.97
CA GLN A 39 -18.28 10.36 3.98
C GLN A 39 -18.57 10.97 2.58
N GLY A 40 -19.45 10.31 1.82
CA GLY A 40 -19.84 10.72 0.47
C GLY A 40 -18.70 10.78 -0.55
N ASN A 41 -17.66 9.95 -0.38
CA ASN A 41 -16.42 10.00 -1.17
C ASN A 41 -15.70 11.36 -1.07
N THR A 42 -15.60 11.90 0.15
CA THR A 42 -14.76 13.07 0.46
C THR A 42 -13.64 12.66 1.43
N PRO A 43 -12.52 13.42 1.52
CA PRO A 43 -11.40 13.03 2.37
C PRO A 43 -11.81 12.84 3.84
N VAL A 44 -11.32 11.76 4.45
CA VAL A 44 -11.52 11.44 5.88
C VAL A 44 -10.33 11.94 6.71
N VAL A 45 -9.11 11.72 6.22
CA VAL A 45 -7.87 12.25 6.83
C VAL A 45 -7.21 13.18 5.83
N THR A 46 -6.93 14.42 6.28
CA THR A 46 -6.30 15.44 5.44
C THR A 46 -4.90 15.78 5.94
N ASN A 47 -3.92 15.80 5.03
CA ASN A 47 -2.55 16.16 5.35
C ASN A 47 -2.37 17.69 5.37
N GLN A 48 -1.89 18.22 6.49
CA GLN A 48 -1.50 19.63 6.66
C GLN A 48 0.02 19.80 6.84
N LEU A 49 0.77 18.72 6.73
CA LEU A 49 2.22 18.64 6.89
C LEU A 49 2.91 18.58 5.52
N GLY A 50 4.23 18.80 5.51
CA GLY A 50 5.08 18.53 4.35
C GLY A 50 4.59 19.17 3.06
N THR A 51 4.39 18.36 2.03
CA THR A 51 3.92 18.78 0.70
C THR A 51 2.42 19.12 0.65
N HIS A 52 1.68 18.86 1.73
CA HIS A 52 0.22 18.87 1.82
C HIS A 52 -0.49 17.84 0.94
N GLY A 53 0.25 16.87 0.37
CA GLY A 53 -0.32 15.70 -0.29
C GLY A 53 -0.11 14.45 0.56
N ALA A 54 -1.04 13.50 0.50
CA ALA A 54 -0.93 12.17 1.08
C ALA A 54 -1.37 11.14 0.05
N ARG A 55 -0.45 10.24 -0.31
CA ARG A 55 -0.67 9.21 -1.34
C ARG A 55 -0.36 7.83 -0.77
N ASP A 56 -0.86 6.81 -1.46
CA ASP A 56 -0.55 5.41 -1.19
C ASP A 56 -0.80 5.02 0.30
N PRO A 57 -2.01 5.30 0.85
CA PRO A 57 -2.26 5.08 2.27
C PRO A 57 -2.30 3.61 2.66
N PHE A 58 -1.56 3.25 3.71
CA PHE A 58 -1.54 1.92 4.29
C PHE A 58 -2.07 1.91 5.73
N LEU A 59 -3.09 1.10 5.98
CA LEU A 59 -3.70 0.90 7.29
C LEU A 59 -3.13 -0.35 7.95
N PHE A 60 -2.59 -0.17 9.15
CA PHE A 60 -2.00 -1.24 9.92
C PHE A 60 -2.60 -1.29 11.32
N GLN A 61 -3.00 -2.48 11.78
CA GLN A 61 -3.36 -2.72 13.17
C GLN A 61 -2.14 -3.23 13.91
N THR A 62 -1.70 -2.48 14.91
CA THR A 62 -0.55 -2.85 15.74
C THR A 62 -0.90 -4.00 16.69
N GLN A 63 0.11 -4.64 17.25
CA GLN A 63 -0.07 -5.76 18.20
C GLN A 63 -0.84 -5.40 19.48
N ASN A 64 -0.96 -4.10 19.80
CA ASN A 64 -1.74 -3.64 20.97
C ASN A 64 -3.23 -3.35 20.65
N GLY A 65 -3.63 -3.46 19.39
CA GLY A 65 -4.99 -3.20 18.90
C GLY A 65 -5.27 -1.76 18.45
N ASP A 66 -4.31 -0.83 18.61
CA ASP A 66 -4.38 0.51 18.02
C ASP A 66 -4.02 0.45 16.52
N TYR A 67 -4.42 1.47 15.78
CA TYR A 67 -4.28 1.60 14.34
C TYR A 67 -3.28 2.69 13.96
N VAL A 68 -2.53 2.42 12.90
CA VAL A 68 -1.62 3.36 12.26
C VAL A 68 -2.04 3.50 10.80
N LEU A 69 -2.05 4.74 10.33
CA LEU A 69 -2.18 5.08 8.92
C LEU A 69 -0.87 5.68 8.45
N LEU A 70 -0.25 5.02 7.47
CA LEU A 70 0.98 5.43 6.83
C LEU A 70 0.66 6.03 5.47
N ALA A 71 1.41 7.03 5.01
CA ALA A 71 1.27 7.54 3.65
C ALA A 71 2.55 8.19 3.13
N THR A 72 2.65 8.24 1.81
CA THR A 72 3.63 9.04 1.08
C THR A 72 3.35 10.54 1.26
N ASP A 73 4.33 11.33 1.70
CA ASP A 73 4.27 12.80 1.62
C ASP A 73 4.57 13.29 0.20
N LEU A 74 3.55 13.36 -0.65
CA LEU A 74 3.73 13.85 -2.02
C LEU A 74 2.48 14.52 -2.55
N ARG A 75 2.68 15.72 -3.11
CA ARG A 75 1.67 16.46 -3.86
C ARG A 75 2.12 16.68 -5.30
N MET A 76 1.48 15.99 -6.24
CA MET A 76 1.66 16.18 -7.68
C MET A 76 0.57 17.06 -8.30
N TYR A 77 -0.55 17.30 -7.60
CA TYR A 77 -1.58 18.22 -8.09
C TYR A 77 -0.99 19.61 -8.35
N GLY A 78 -1.11 20.07 -9.59
CA GLY A 78 -0.54 21.34 -10.06
C GLY A 78 0.89 21.26 -10.59
N HIS A 79 1.59 20.13 -10.40
CA HIS A 79 2.93 19.86 -10.91
C HIS A 79 2.85 19.07 -12.23
N THR A 80 2.71 19.78 -13.34
CA THR A 80 2.51 19.20 -14.68
C THR A 80 3.68 19.46 -15.64
N GLU A 81 4.71 20.15 -15.14
CA GLU A 81 5.94 20.43 -15.87
C GLU A 81 6.69 19.14 -16.22
N SER A 82 7.39 19.17 -17.36
CA SER A 82 8.24 18.07 -17.79
C SER A 82 9.32 17.81 -16.74
N GLY A 83 9.41 16.57 -16.26
CA GLY A 83 10.36 16.16 -15.23
C GLY A 83 9.87 16.31 -13.78
N ALA A 84 8.62 16.72 -13.54
CA ALA A 84 8.06 16.81 -12.18
C ALA A 84 8.18 15.47 -11.40
N TRP A 85 7.86 14.35 -12.05
CA TRP A 85 8.02 13.01 -11.46
C TRP A 85 9.47 12.68 -11.16
N THR A 86 10.38 12.90 -12.11
CA THR A 86 11.82 12.69 -11.89
C THR A 86 12.35 13.57 -10.75
N HIS A 87 11.86 14.80 -10.60
CA HIS A 87 12.20 15.65 -9.46
C HIS A 87 11.70 15.04 -8.15
N ALA A 88 10.45 14.59 -8.10
CA ALA A 88 9.87 13.94 -6.93
C ALA A 88 10.62 12.65 -6.54
N GLU A 89 11.17 11.90 -7.50
CA GLU A 89 11.95 10.67 -7.26
C GLU A 89 13.31 10.92 -6.61
N VAL A 90 13.98 12.04 -6.92
CA VAL A 90 15.40 12.25 -6.58
C VAL A 90 15.67 13.47 -5.69
N ALA A 91 14.67 14.31 -5.49
CA ALA A 91 14.73 15.56 -4.74
C ALA A 91 13.33 15.98 -4.22
N GLY A 92 12.44 15.00 -4.01
CA GLY A 92 11.12 15.19 -3.43
C GLY A 92 11.16 15.16 -1.90
N SER A 93 9.99 14.91 -1.29
CA SER A 93 9.91 14.69 0.16
C SER A 93 10.53 13.33 0.53
N ASP A 94 11.36 13.33 1.54
CA ASP A 94 11.98 12.16 2.18
C ASP A 94 11.25 11.76 3.48
N GLN A 95 10.00 12.20 3.64
CA GLN A 95 9.22 12.02 4.85
C GLN A 95 8.15 10.93 4.67
N LEU A 96 8.00 10.11 5.71
CA LEU A 96 6.84 9.26 5.94
C LEU A 96 5.77 10.06 6.69
N LEU A 97 4.51 9.99 6.27
CA LEU A 97 3.40 10.50 7.08
C LEU A 97 2.82 9.40 7.94
N VAL A 98 2.57 9.70 9.21
CA VAL A 98 2.03 8.77 10.20
C VAL A 98 0.88 9.42 10.95
N TRP A 99 -0.26 8.73 11.03
CA TRP A 99 -1.37 9.09 11.93
C TRP A 99 -1.73 7.89 12.80
N HIS A 100 -2.13 8.15 14.05
CA HIS A 100 -2.61 7.11 14.95
C HIS A 100 -4.10 7.24 15.22
N SER A 101 -4.75 6.09 15.40
CA SER A 101 -6.14 5.99 15.83
C SER A 101 -6.34 4.80 16.76
N LYS A 102 -7.27 4.93 17.71
CA LYS A 102 -7.71 3.79 18.55
C LYS A 102 -8.96 3.11 18.02
N ASP A 103 -9.60 3.71 17.03
CA ASP A 103 -10.99 3.39 16.69
C ASP A 103 -11.32 3.51 15.19
N LEU A 104 -10.31 3.78 14.34
CA LEU A 104 -10.39 4.03 12.89
C LEU A 104 -11.22 5.26 12.48
N VAL A 105 -11.78 5.99 13.45
CA VAL A 105 -12.67 7.13 13.22
C VAL A 105 -11.99 8.43 13.62
N THR A 106 -11.40 8.44 14.82
CA THR A 106 -10.70 9.57 15.39
C THR A 106 -9.21 9.40 15.13
N TRP A 107 -8.65 10.29 14.32
CA TRP A 107 -7.24 10.34 14.01
C TRP A 107 -6.60 11.53 14.73
N ASP A 108 -5.33 11.40 15.09
CA ASP A 108 -4.55 12.54 15.58
C ASP A 108 -4.26 13.56 14.45
N GLN A 109 -3.39 14.54 14.73
CA GLN A 109 -3.03 15.55 13.74
C GLN A 109 -2.00 15.05 12.72
N GLY A 110 -1.48 13.84 12.89
CA GLY A 110 -0.39 13.26 12.13
C GLY A 110 0.97 13.86 12.46
N GLU A 111 2.00 13.16 12.00
CA GLU A 111 3.39 13.61 12.04
C GLU A 111 4.15 13.20 10.78
N SER A 112 5.26 13.89 10.51
CA SER A 112 6.21 13.55 9.46
C SER A 112 7.44 12.92 10.10
N VAL A 113 7.82 11.73 9.65
CA VAL A 113 8.94 10.96 10.18
C VAL A 113 10.01 10.79 9.11
N THR A 114 11.25 11.12 9.45
CA THR A 114 12.41 10.88 8.60
C THR A 114 12.98 9.48 8.88
N LEU A 115 12.95 8.59 7.89
CA LEU A 115 13.39 7.20 8.05
C LEU A 115 14.91 7.04 7.98
N GLY A 116 15.60 7.92 7.26
CA GLY A 116 17.04 7.86 7.10
C GLY A 116 17.58 8.99 6.23
N PRO A 117 18.90 9.16 6.18
CA PRO A 117 19.51 10.19 5.37
C PRO A 117 19.52 9.79 3.88
N HIS A 118 19.65 10.80 3.02
CA HIS A 118 19.96 10.65 1.60
C HIS A 118 18.87 10.05 0.70
N PHE A 119 17.65 9.88 1.19
CA PHE A 119 16.54 9.52 0.33
C PHE A 119 16.10 10.70 -0.54
N GLY A 120 15.90 10.44 -1.83
CA GLY A 120 15.29 11.40 -2.76
C GLY A 120 13.76 11.38 -2.71
N CYS A 121 13.20 10.30 -2.16
CA CYS A 121 11.79 10.08 -1.93
C CYS A 121 11.57 8.99 -0.86
N VAL A 122 10.41 8.99 -0.20
CA VAL A 122 9.89 7.88 0.62
C VAL A 122 8.45 7.62 0.21
N TRP A 123 8.22 6.55 -0.56
CA TRP A 123 6.97 6.30 -1.27
C TRP A 123 6.36 4.93 -0.96
N ALA A 124 5.04 4.84 -1.02
CA ALA A 124 4.23 3.64 -0.85
C ALA A 124 4.66 2.80 0.38
N PRO A 125 4.50 3.36 1.60
CA PRO A 125 4.88 2.66 2.80
C PRO A 125 3.91 1.52 3.12
N GLU A 126 4.45 0.37 3.53
CA GLU A 126 3.67 -0.79 3.99
C GLU A 126 4.31 -1.42 5.21
N ALA A 127 3.53 -2.08 6.05
CA ALA A 127 4.03 -2.70 7.28
C ALA A 127 3.42 -4.08 7.53
N ILE A 128 4.24 -4.97 8.09
CA ILE A 128 3.81 -6.28 8.57
C ILE A 128 4.49 -6.59 9.89
N PHE A 129 3.82 -7.36 10.76
CA PHE A 129 4.48 -7.89 11.95
C PHE A 129 5.54 -8.93 11.56
N ASP A 130 6.77 -8.77 12.05
CA ASP A 130 7.87 -9.70 11.85
C ASP A 130 8.01 -10.61 13.09
N PRO A 131 7.57 -11.88 13.00
CA PRO A 131 7.58 -12.78 14.15
C PRO A 131 8.98 -13.18 14.61
N ASP A 132 10.00 -13.10 13.75
CA ASP A 132 11.38 -13.47 14.10
C ASP A 132 12.05 -12.39 14.95
N HIS A 133 11.65 -11.13 14.74
CA HIS A 133 12.12 -9.98 15.52
C HIS A 133 11.20 -9.60 16.68
N GLY A 134 9.92 -9.96 16.59
CA GLY A 134 8.88 -9.59 17.55
C GLY A 134 8.44 -8.13 17.48
N ASP A 135 8.74 -7.46 16.36
CA ASP A 135 8.50 -6.04 16.08
C ASP A 135 7.88 -5.89 14.68
N ASP A 136 7.37 -4.70 14.34
CA ASP A 136 6.81 -4.45 13.01
C ASP A 136 7.93 -4.09 12.03
N ARG A 137 7.89 -4.63 10.80
CA ARG A 137 8.80 -4.28 9.71
C ARG A 137 8.07 -3.36 8.74
N LEU A 138 8.60 -2.16 8.55
CA LEU A 138 8.16 -1.18 7.56
C LEU A 138 8.95 -1.38 6.26
N PHE A 139 8.27 -1.28 5.12
CA PHE A 139 8.84 -1.24 3.79
C PHE A 139 8.46 0.07 3.09
N TRP A 140 9.32 0.56 2.21
CA TRP A 140 9.01 1.71 1.34
C TRP A 140 9.90 1.73 0.10
N SER A 141 9.42 2.40 -0.95
CA SER A 141 10.21 2.69 -2.15
C SER A 141 11.01 3.96 -1.94
N ALA A 142 12.31 3.94 -2.24
CA ALA A 142 13.14 5.13 -2.19
C ALA A 142 14.29 5.11 -3.20
N THR A 143 14.74 6.30 -3.57
CA THR A 143 16.01 6.52 -4.29
C THR A 143 17.09 6.92 -3.30
N ASP A 144 18.24 6.24 -3.30
CA ASP A 144 19.43 6.76 -2.60
C ASP A 144 20.14 7.79 -3.49
N THR A 145 20.21 9.02 -3.00
CA THR A 145 20.79 10.16 -3.74
C THR A 145 22.32 10.12 -3.83
N THR A 146 22.98 9.26 -3.04
CA THR A 146 24.44 9.06 -3.07
C THR A 146 24.89 8.07 -4.14
N GLU A 147 23.97 7.24 -4.66
CA GLU A 147 24.29 6.22 -5.64
C GLU A 147 24.37 6.74 -7.08
N THR A 148 25.10 6.01 -7.91
CA THR A 148 25.20 6.27 -9.36
C THR A 148 25.26 4.95 -10.13
N PRO A 149 24.28 4.66 -11.01
CA PRO A 149 23.06 5.44 -11.26
C PRO A 149 22.11 5.44 -10.05
N LYS A 150 21.33 6.52 -9.89
CA LYS A 150 20.22 6.56 -8.94
C LYS A 150 19.14 5.57 -9.39
N ARG A 151 18.64 4.75 -8.47
CA ARG A 151 17.66 3.69 -8.72
C ARG A 151 16.64 3.65 -7.59
N LEU A 152 15.39 3.38 -7.91
CA LEU A 152 14.35 3.08 -6.92
C LEU A 152 14.49 1.63 -6.48
N ARG A 153 14.50 1.43 -5.16
CA ARG A 153 14.57 0.13 -4.51
C ARG A 153 13.60 0.12 -3.34
N ILE A 154 13.29 -1.07 -2.84
CA ILE A 154 12.58 -1.22 -1.58
C ILE A 154 13.59 -1.20 -0.44
N TYR A 155 13.33 -0.36 0.55
CA TYR A 155 14.03 -0.33 1.82
C TYR A 155 13.14 -0.89 2.91
N SER A 156 13.77 -1.33 4.00
CA SER A 156 13.04 -1.69 5.22
C SER A 156 13.72 -1.19 6.49
N ALA A 157 12.94 -1.07 7.54
CA ALA A 157 13.40 -0.86 8.91
C ALA A 157 12.36 -1.44 9.88
N HIS A 158 12.81 -1.81 11.09
CA HIS A 158 11.95 -2.30 12.15
C HIS A 158 11.53 -1.15 13.07
N THR A 159 10.32 -1.26 13.62
CA THR A 159 9.76 -0.31 14.57
C THR A 159 8.82 -1.01 15.57
N LYS A 160 8.57 -0.36 16.70
CA LYS A 160 7.56 -0.77 17.69
C LYS A 160 6.44 0.25 17.85
N ASP A 161 6.62 1.45 17.31
CA ASP A 161 5.78 2.61 17.59
C ASP A 161 5.51 3.50 16.37
N PHE A 162 6.12 3.20 15.21
CA PHE A 162 6.08 4.00 13.99
C PHE A 162 6.61 5.44 14.15
N GLN A 163 7.42 5.67 15.18
CA GLN A 163 8.13 6.94 15.43
C GLN A 163 9.64 6.74 15.41
N HIS A 164 10.10 5.62 15.96
CA HIS A 164 11.50 5.24 16.02
C HIS A 164 11.74 4.02 15.15
N PHE A 165 12.75 4.11 14.29
CA PHE A 165 13.10 3.08 13.33
C PHE A 165 14.55 2.64 13.50
N THR A 166 14.82 1.37 13.21
CA THR A 166 16.19 0.91 13.02
C THR A 166 16.82 1.58 11.79
N THR A 167 18.13 1.42 11.60
CA THR A 167 18.80 1.93 10.40
C THR A 167 18.21 1.26 9.16
N PRO A 168 17.78 2.03 8.13
CA PRO A 168 17.27 1.46 6.90
C PRO A 168 18.26 0.56 6.19
N GLU A 169 17.75 -0.52 5.61
CA GLU A 169 18.50 -1.42 4.74
C GLU A 169 17.79 -1.61 3.41
N VAL A 170 18.54 -1.95 2.36
CA VAL A 170 17.94 -2.34 1.07
C VAL A 170 17.33 -3.73 1.24
N TYR A 171 16.01 -3.80 1.12
CA TYR A 171 15.25 -5.04 1.26
C TYR A 171 15.11 -5.78 -0.08
N LEU A 172 14.75 -5.05 -1.14
CA LEU A 172 14.51 -5.63 -2.46
C LEU A 172 15.03 -4.70 -3.56
N SER A 173 15.76 -5.29 -4.51
CA SER A 173 16.22 -4.60 -5.72
C SER A 173 16.22 -5.54 -6.91
N ASP A 174 16.17 -4.98 -8.12
CA ASP A 174 16.28 -5.74 -9.37
C ASP A 174 17.49 -5.25 -10.18
N ALA A 175 18.20 -6.19 -10.81
CA ALA A 175 19.42 -5.90 -11.55
C ALA A 175 19.18 -4.97 -12.76
N THR A 176 17.97 -4.98 -13.32
CA THR A 176 17.61 -4.30 -14.56
C THR A 176 16.64 -3.14 -14.32
N TYR A 177 15.63 -3.35 -13.48
CA TYR A 177 14.50 -2.45 -13.30
C TYR A 177 14.53 -1.77 -11.94
N ASP A 178 13.98 -0.56 -11.88
CA ASP A 178 13.58 0.03 -10.62
C ASP A 178 12.45 -0.78 -10.01
N VAL A 179 12.46 -0.90 -8.68
CA VAL A 179 11.42 -1.60 -7.93
C VAL A 179 10.70 -0.62 -7.02
N ILE A 180 9.37 -0.66 -7.09
CA ILE A 180 8.47 0.13 -6.23
C ILE A 180 7.26 -0.70 -5.81
N ASP A 181 6.48 -0.15 -4.88
CA ASP A 181 5.16 -0.63 -4.43
C ASP A 181 5.21 -2.10 -3.98
N LEU A 182 5.90 -2.37 -2.87
CA LEU A 182 5.98 -3.70 -2.28
C LEU A 182 4.80 -3.95 -1.34
N ASP A 183 4.02 -4.99 -1.65
CA ASP A 183 3.03 -5.59 -0.75
C ASP A 183 3.52 -6.94 -0.23
N VAL A 184 3.27 -7.19 1.06
CA VAL A 184 3.69 -8.42 1.75
C VAL A 184 2.53 -8.96 2.57
N VAL A 185 2.15 -10.22 2.32
CA VAL A 185 1.11 -10.92 3.08
C VAL A 185 1.64 -12.20 3.70
N ALA A 186 1.25 -12.47 4.95
CA ALA A 186 1.51 -13.73 5.61
C ALA A 186 0.49 -14.80 5.20
N ALA A 187 0.97 -16.01 4.98
CA ALA A 187 0.18 -17.21 4.77
C ALA A 187 0.72 -18.35 5.67
N ASP A 188 0.01 -19.48 5.71
CA ASP A 188 0.39 -20.63 6.55
C ASP A 188 1.81 -21.16 6.26
N ASP A 189 2.31 -20.90 5.06
CA ASP A 189 3.57 -21.46 4.55
C ASP A 189 4.65 -20.39 4.31
N GLY A 190 4.48 -19.18 4.83
CA GLY A 190 5.49 -18.11 4.78
C GLY A 190 4.89 -16.77 4.39
N PHE A 191 5.68 -15.95 3.70
CA PHE A 191 5.27 -14.63 3.24
C PHE A 191 5.29 -14.59 1.72
N TYR A 192 4.21 -14.09 1.13
CA TYR A 192 4.14 -13.78 -0.30
C TYR A 192 4.38 -12.30 -0.49
N ARG A 193 5.18 -11.97 -1.50
CA ARG A 193 5.55 -10.59 -1.81
C ARG A 193 5.15 -10.25 -3.23
N PHE A 194 4.65 -9.04 -3.43
CA PHE A 194 4.26 -8.50 -4.73
C PHE A 194 4.93 -7.15 -4.92
N TRP A 195 5.57 -6.92 -6.05
CA TRP A 195 6.18 -5.62 -6.33
C TRP A 195 6.14 -5.26 -7.80
N LYS A 196 6.20 -3.96 -8.09
CA LYS A 196 6.24 -3.44 -9.45
C LYS A 196 7.67 -3.35 -9.97
N LEU A 197 7.91 -3.91 -11.14
CA LEU A 197 9.07 -3.60 -11.98
C LEU A 197 8.75 -2.35 -12.79
N ASN A 198 9.24 -1.18 -12.34
CA ASN A 198 8.70 0.12 -12.73
C ASN A 198 8.73 0.36 -14.25
N GLN A 199 9.90 0.24 -14.90
CA GLN A 199 10.01 0.46 -16.34
C GLN A 199 9.33 -0.62 -17.18
N ARG A 200 9.13 -1.82 -16.62
CA ARG A 200 8.40 -2.91 -17.27
C ARG A 200 6.88 -2.71 -17.15
N GLY A 201 6.42 -1.99 -16.13
CA GLY A 201 5.01 -1.70 -15.87
C GLY A 201 4.22 -2.94 -15.48
N GLN A 202 4.86 -3.88 -14.78
CA GLN A 202 4.28 -5.16 -14.38
C GLN A 202 4.54 -5.43 -12.91
N VAL A 203 3.57 -6.06 -12.25
CA VAL A 203 3.77 -6.65 -10.93
C VAL A 203 4.31 -8.06 -11.08
N VAL A 204 5.26 -8.43 -10.22
CA VAL A 204 5.79 -9.78 -10.09
C VAL A 204 5.65 -10.24 -8.64
N MET A 205 5.86 -11.53 -8.40
CA MET A 205 5.69 -12.10 -7.06
C MET A 205 6.71 -13.20 -6.76
N ASP A 206 6.96 -13.39 -5.48
CA ASP A 206 7.72 -14.50 -4.94
C ASP A 206 7.19 -14.91 -3.57
N ARG A 207 7.89 -15.85 -2.95
CA ARG A 207 7.65 -16.28 -1.58
C ARG A 207 8.96 -16.40 -0.82
N VAL A 208 8.90 -16.10 0.47
CA VAL A 208 9.98 -16.35 1.44
C VAL A 208 9.42 -17.03 2.67
N GLN A 209 10.24 -17.78 3.41
CA GLN A 209 9.80 -18.42 4.65
C GLN A 209 9.90 -17.45 5.83
N HIS A 210 11.00 -16.68 5.87
CA HIS A 210 11.27 -15.62 6.82
C HIS A 210 11.45 -14.29 6.08
N LEU A 211 11.09 -13.17 6.70
CA LEU A 211 11.22 -11.86 6.05
C LEU A 211 12.68 -11.50 5.78
N ASP A 212 13.65 -12.07 6.50
CA ASP A 212 15.09 -11.84 6.25
C ASP A 212 15.67 -12.72 5.15
N ASP A 213 14.91 -13.68 4.63
CA ASP A 213 15.39 -14.53 3.56
C ASP A 213 15.57 -13.72 2.26
N ALA A 214 16.65 -14.00 1.56
CA ALA A 214 16.82 -13.52 0.20
C ALA A 214 15.74 -14.10 -0.73
N ALA A 215 15.34 -13.33 -1.74
CA ALA A 215 14.45 -13.82 -2.79
C ALA A 215 15.06 -15.04 -3.50
N ASP A 216 14.53 -16.24 -3.23
CA ASP A 216 15.01 -17.49 -3.83
C ASP A 216 13.92 -18.29 -4.57
N GLN A 217 12.65 -17.92 -4.40
CA GLN A 217 11.48 -18.63 -4.94
C GLN A 217 10.55 -17.71 -5.76
N PRO A 218 10.99 -17.23 -6.94
CA PRO A 218 10.10 -16.47 -7.83
C PRO A 218 8.92 -17.34 -8.28
N ILE A 219 7.71 -16.78 -8.21
CA ILE A 219 6.48 -17.46 -8.63
C ILE A 219 6.06 -16.94 -10.00
N ALA A 220 6.06 -17.83 -10.99
CA ALA A 220 5.70 -17.47 -12.36
C ALA A 220 4.18 -17.31 -12.50
N SER A 221 3.72 -16.07 -12.79
CA SER A 221 2.32 -15.80 -13.10
C SER A 221 2.12 -15.40 -14.56
N THR A 222 1.38 -16.21 -15.32
CA THR A 222 1.00 -15.85 -16.70
C THR A 222 -0.02 -14.70 -16.74
N TYR A 223 -0.85 -14.56 -15.70
CA TYR A 223 -1.79 -13.45 -15.59
C TYR A 223 -1.04 -12.14 -15.38
N LEU A 224 -0.20 -12.05 -14.34
CA LEU A 224 0.56 -10.82 -14.05
C LEU A 224 1.52 -10.44 -15.19
N ALA A 225 2.16 -11.42 -15.84
CA ALA A 225 3.03 -11.18 -16.99
C ALA A 225 2.28 -10.62 -18.23
N LYS A 226 0.96 -10.70 -18.28
CA LYS A 226 0.13 -10.09 -19.35
C LYS A 226 -0.44 -8.73 -18.95
N MET A 227 -0.52 -8.44 -17.65
CA MET A 227 -0.90 -7.12 -17.17
C MET A 227 0.19 -6.12 -17.56
N GLN A 228 -0.22 -4.97 -18.06
CA GLN A 228 0.67 -3.85 -18.37
C GLN A 228 0.12 -2.59 -17.74
N ARG A 229 1.04 -1.70 -17.35
CA ARG A 229 0.73 -0.42 -16.71
C ARG A 229 -0.10 -0.61 -15.43
N VAL A 230 0.32 -1.58 -14.62
CA VAL A 230 -0.22 -1.80 -13.28
C VAL A 230 0.84 -1.43 -12.24
N GLU A 231 0.38 -0.96 -11.10
CA GLU A 231 1.16 -0.58 -9.93
C GLU A 231 0.35 -0.84 -8.66
N GLY A 232 0.92 -0.54 -7.50
CA GLY A 232 0.23 -0.66 -6.21
C GLY A 232 -0.48 -1.99 -5.98
N PRO A 233 0.24 -3.13 -5.97
CA PRO A 233 -0.36 -4.38 -5.55
C PRO A 233 -0.86 -4.26 -4.10
N GLN A 234 -2.02 -4.81 -3.81
CA GLN A 234 -2.50 -5.00 -2.44
C GLN A 234 -3.21 -6.34 -2.34
N ALA A 235 -2.60 -7.31 -1.65
CA ALA A 235 -3.20 -8.60 -1.39
C ALA A 235 -3.93 -8.63 -0.05
N TYR A 236 -5.04 -9.37 0.01
CA TYR A 236 -5.77 -9.70 1.24
C TYR A 236 -6.66 -10.92 1.00
N GLN A 237 -7.06 -11.57 2.09
CA GLN A 237 -7.93 -12.74 2.04
C GLN A 237 -9.41 -12.32 2.13
N LEU A 238 -10.25 -12.93 1.31
CA LEU A 238 -11.71 -12.81 1.31
C LEU A 238 -12.34 -13.72 2.38
N PRO A 239 -13.62 -13.53 2.75
CA PRO A 239 -14.26 -14.29 3.83
C PRO A 239 -14.34 -15.81 3.59
N ASP A 240 -14.29 -16.25 2.33
CA ASP A 240 -14.29 -17.67 1.95
C ASP A 240 -12.88 -18.29 1.90
N GLY A 241 -11.85 -17.51 2.19
CA GLY A 241 -10.46 -17.93 2.20
C GLY A 241 -9.72 -17.69 0.89
N GLN A 242 -10.40 -17.26 -0.18
CA GLN A 242 -9.77 -16.91 -1.45
C GLN A 242 -8.93 -15.64 -1.31
N TRP A 243 -7.83 -15.54 -2.03
CA TRP A 243 -7.00 -14.33 -2.09
C TRP A 243 -7.50 -13.37 -3.17
N CYS A 244 -7.53 -12.08 -2.83
CA CYS A 244 -7.73 -10.98 -3.76
C CYS A 244 -6.45 -10.14 -3.82
N LEU A 245 -5.90 -9.97 -5.02
CA LEU A 245 -4.84 -9.01 -5.32
C LEU A 245 -5.45 -7.83 -6.08
N LEU A 246 -5.55 -6.68 -5.45
CA LEU A 246 -5.90 -5.42 -6.14
C LEU A 246 -4.68 -4.87 -6.87
N LEU A 247 -4.88 -4.40 -8.10
CA LEU A 247 -3.83 -3.77 -8.92
C LEU A 247 -4.32 -2.41 -9.44
N ASP A 248 -3.61 -1.32 -9.14
CA ASP A 248 -3.93 0.01 -9.66
C ASP A 248 -3.49 0.09 -11.13
N GLN A 249 -4.47 0.11 -12.04
CA GLN A 249 -4.19 0.19 -13.46
C GLN A 249 -4.10 1.66 -13.91
N VAL A 250 -2.93 2.04 -14.40
CA VAL A 250 -2.63 3.39 -14.90
C VAL A 250 -2.63 3.38 -16.43
N ASN A 251 -3.80 3.40 -17.05
CA ASN A 251 -3.90 3.56 -18.51
C ASN A 251 -4.53 4.91 -18.89
N ASN A 252 -4.39 5.30 -20.17
CA ASN A 252 -4.71 6.65 -20.62
C ASN A 252 -6.21 7.01 -20.49
N ASP A 253 -7.10 6.01 -20.43
CA ASP A 253 -8.56 6.19 -20.47
C ASP A 253 -9.28 5.58 -19.26
N VAL A 254 -8.59 4.79 -18.44
CA VAL A 254 -9.09 4.11 -17.23
C VAL A 254 -7.99 4.14 -16.17
N ARG A 255 -8.28 4.84 -15.06
CA ARG A 255 -7.55 4.73 -13.79
C ARG A 255 -8.46 4.04 -12.80
N ALA A 256 -8.22 2.76 -12.60
CA ALA A 256 -9.06 1.94 -11.75
C ALA A 256 -8.24 0.81 -11.15
N TYR A 257 -8.55 0.51 -9.89
CA TYR A 257 -8.19 -0.75 -9.29
C TYR A 257 -8.93 -1.91 -9.98
N VAL A 258 -8.20 -2.98 -10.26
CA VAL A 258 -8.76 -4.24 -10.76
C VAL A 258 -8.40 -5.37 -9.80
N PRO A 259 -9.38 -6.16 -9.33
CA PRO A 259 -9.12 -7.35 -8.52
C PRO A 259 -8.64 -8.52 -9.39
N ALA A 260 -7.74 -9.32 -8.84
CA ALA A 260 -7.29 -10.58 -9.40
C ALA A 260 -7.39 -11.66 -8.31
N LEU A 261 -8.18 -12.70 -8.54
CA LEU A 261 -8.54 -13.69 -7.53
C LEU A 261 -7.74 -14.98 -7.69
N THR A 262 -7.38 -15.62 -6.59
CA THR A 262 -6.76 -16.95 -6.56
C THR A 262 -7.04 -17.72 -5.27
N ASP A 263 -7.20 -19.03 -5.37
CA ASP A 263 -7.30 -19.91 -4.19
C ASP A 263 -5.92 -20.28 -3.63
N ASP A 264 -4.84 -20.05 -4.40
CA ASP A 264 -3.49 -20.48 -4.05
C ASP A 264 -2.44 -19.52 -4.64
N LEU A 265 -1.84 -18.69 -3.78
CA LEU A 265 -0.76 -17.77 -4.16
C LEU A 265 0.45 -18.51 -4.74
N ALA A 266 0.78 -19.72 -4.26
CA ALA A 266 1.92 -20.50 -4.72
C ALA A 266 1.79 -20.91 -6.20
N SER A 267 0.56 -21.03 -6.69
CA SER A 267 0.30 -21.40 -8.10
C SER A 267 0.66 -20.29 -9.09
N GLY A 268 0.71 -19.04 -8.63
CA GLY A 268 0.80 -17.85 -9.48
C GLY A 268 -0.38 -17.68 -10.45
N GLN A 269 -1.43 -18.47 -10.34
CA GLN A 269 -2.60 -18.39 -11.20
C GLN A 269 -3.59 -17.40 -10.61
N PHE A 270 -3.99 -16.41 -11.39
CA PHE A 270 -5.02 -15.46 -11.00
C PHE A 270 -6.09 -15.37 -12.08
N THR A 271 -7.30 -15.07 -11.65
CA THR A 271 -8.44 -14.80 -12.53
C THR A 271 -9.06 -13.46 -12.16
N GLN A 272 -9.18 -12.56 -13.14
CA GLN A 272 -9.95 -11.34 -12.95
C GLN A 272 -11.43 -11.67 -12.91
N PRO A 273 -12.17 -11.28 -11.85
CA PRO A 273 -13.61 -11.49 -11.80
C PRO A 273 -14.30 -10.57 -12.81
N SER A 274 -15.55 -10.89 -13.14
CA SER A 274 -16.35 -10.06 -14.05
C SER A 274 -16.55 -8.66 -13.45
N ALA A 275 -16.52 -7.62 -14.29
CA ALA A 275 -16.73 -6.24 -13.85
C ALA A 275 -18.08 -6.01 -13.14
N ALA A 276 -19.07 -6.89 -13.34
CA ALA A 276 -20.36 -6.84 -12.66
C ALA A 276 -20.37 -7.49 -11.26
N THR A 277 -19.26 -8.09 -10.84
CA THR A 277 -19.15 -8.90 -9.60
C THR A 277 -18.29 -8.25 -8.52
N TYR A 278 -17.84 -7.03 -8.76
CA TYR A 278 -17.16 -6.20 -7.78
C TYR A 278 -17.55 -4.74 -7.98
N GLN A 279 -17.43 -3.94 -6.92
CA GLN A 279 -17.69 -2.51 -6.94
C GLN A 279 -16.62 -1.82 -6.10
N LEU A 280 -15.98 -0.81 -6.68
CA LEU A 280 -15.03 0.03 -5.97
C LEU A 280 -15.59 1.45 -5.82
N PRO A 281 -15.02 2.27 -4.91
CA PRO A 281 -15.34 3.69 -4.82
C PRO A 281 -15.11 4.42 -6.14
N ASP A 282 -15.50 5.69 -6.20
CA ASP A 282 -15.21 6.52 -7.36
C ASP A 282 -13.73 6.94 -7.35
N ARG A 283 -13.00 6.49 -8.38
CA ARG A 283 -11.58 6.80 -8.68
C ARG A 283 -10.55 6.42 -7.61
N PRO A 284 -10.63 5.26 -6.93
CA PRO A 284 -9.59 4.85 -5.99
C PRO A 284 -8.29 4.59 -6.74
N ARG A 285 -7.20 5.06 -6.15
CA ARG A 285 -5.81 4.81 -6.54
C ARG A 285 -5.10 4.08 -5.40
N HIS A 286 -3.84 3.70 -5.65
CA HIS A 286 -2.98 2.97 -4.73
C HIS A 286 -3.23 3.28 -3.24
N GLY A 287 -3.42 2.23 -2.43
CA GLY A 287 -3.74 2.24 -1.01
C GLY A 287 -4.14 0.83 -0.55
N SER A 288 -4.46 0.67 0.74
CA SER A 288 -4.59 -0.66 1.37
C SER A 288 -6.02 -1.12 1.67
N VAL A 289 -6.15 -2.40 2.06
CA VAL A 289 -7.38 -2.99 2.58
C VAL A 289 -7.10 -3.70 3.90
N LEU A 290 -7.71 -3.19 4.98
CA LEU A 290 -7.61 -3.77 6.32
C LEU A 290 -8.86 -4.59 6.64
N ALA A 291 -8.68 -5.85 7.03
CA ALA A 291 -9.76 -6.66 7.61
C ALA A 291 -10.13 -6.10 9.00
N ILE A 292 -11.42 -5.94 9.27
CA ILE A 292 -11.93 -5.35 10.51
C ILE A 292 -13.04 -6.20 11.14
N ASP A 293 -13.22 -6.06 12.45
CA ASP A 293 -14.26 -6.76 13.19
C ASP A 293 -15.61 -6.04 13.14
N GLN A 294 -16.64 -6.69 13.68
CA GLN A 294 -18.00 -6.13 13.70
C GLN A 294 -18.10 -4.83 14.53
N THR A 295 -17.26 -4.64 15.54
CA THR A 295 -17.25 -3.44 16.38
C THR A 295 -16.78 -2.23 15.58
N ASP A 296 -15.64 -2.38 14.90
CA ASP A 296 -15.04 -1.33 14.09
C ASP A 296 -15.87 -1.04 12.85
N TYR A 297 -16.37 -2.08 12.17
CA TYR A 297 -17.29 -1.92 11.06
C TYR A 297 -18.52 -1.08 11.47
N ALA A 298 -19.16 -1.44 12.59
CA ALA A 298 -20.34 -0.73 13.06
C ALA A 298 -20.00 0.72 13.48
N ARG A 299 -18.83 0.96 14.06
CA ARG A 299 -18.38 2.30 14.46
C ARG A 299 -18.18 3.19 13.24
N LEU A 300 -17.45 2.73 12.24
CA LEU A 300 -17.20 3.43 10.98
C LEU A 300 -18.51 3.70 10.23
N ASN A 301 -19.37 2.68 10.12
CA ASN A 301 -20.66 2.79 9.44
C ASN A 301 -21.58 3.80 10.15
N LYS A 302 -21.62 3.82 11.49
CA LYS A 302 -22.46 4.75 12.25
C LYS A 302 -21.96 6.19 12.17
N HIS A 303 -20.65 6.40 12.05
CA HIS A 303 -20.07 7.74 12.04
C HIS A 303 -20.17 8.40 10.67
N TRP A 304 -19.96 7.63 9.59
CA TRP A 304 -19.73 8.17 8.25
C TRP A 304 -20.79 7.80 7.19
N GLN A 305 -21.78 6.96 7.52
CA GLN A 305 -23.01 6.81 6.72
C GLN A 305 -24.16 7.61 7.34
#